data_AF-S9R1T7-F1
#
_entry.id   AF-S9R1T7-F1
#
_cell.length_a   1.000
_cell.length_b   1.000
_cell.length_c   1.000
_cell.angle_alpha   90.00
_cell.angle_beta   90.00
_cell.angle_gamma   90.00
#
_symmetry.space_group_name_H-M   'P 1'
#
loop_
_entity.id
_entity.type
_entity.pdbx_description
1 polymer ?
#
loop_
_entity_poly.entity_id
_entity_poly.type
_entity_poly.pdbx_seq_one_letter_code
_entity_poly.pdbx_strand_id
1 'polypeptide(L)'
;MSQVSLTAFSRFLGLFRWAFMPLGLLALIAVGVHAAADTLDDRLLTLVDGFDAAFDQLVSRHPLTEPLVDLLSLERRTLLARVLALVWELSADGVLALPALGYREGPSASTGDTWRGVLRRCLRAPTTLRWSRPLATALVVGAGACVVARLVQGTVYLSWRELLGEPVADGVARLLALAALGGLLWRLGARAVLRNLQHADAASAEHARGFLRALCHGLPGSAVVVPLAIAAALDATPLHSFLR
;
A
#
# COMPACT_ATOMS: atom_id res chain seq x y z
N MET A 1 42.95 13.95 15.24
CA MET A 1 41.88 13.08 15.81
C MET A 1 40.47 13.35 15.25
N SER A 2 40.24 14.33 14.35
CA SER A 2 38.90 14.66 13.83
C SER A 2 38.43 13.80 12.63
N GLN A 3 39.33 13.37 11.74
CA GLN A 3 38.94 12.64 10.52
C GLN A 3 38.52 11.18 10.75
N VAL A 4 39.05 10.52 11.78
CA VAL A 4 38.70 9.14 12.13
C VAL A 4 37.26 9.06 12.67
N SER A 5 36.86 10.04 13.50
CA SER A 5 35.51 10.12 14.05
C SER A 5 34.45 10.43 12.98
N LEU A 6 34.77 11.29 12.00
CA LEU A 6 33.86 11.59 10.88
C LEU A 6 33.66 10.37 9.96
N THR A 7 34.72 9.60 9.71
CA THR A 7 34.65 8.37 8.91
C THR A 7 33.91 7.23 9.66
N ALA A 8 34.06 7.14 10.98
CA ALA A 8 33.29 6.20 11.79
C ALA A 8 31.79 6.58 11.81
N PHE A 9 31.49 7.86 11.99
CA PHE A 9 30.12 8.38 11.99
C PHE A 9 29.43 8.23 10.63
N SER A 10 30.13 8.50 9.52
CA SER A 10 29.57 8.32 8.18
C SER A 10 29.29 6.84 7.85
N ARG A 11 30.17 5.92 8.27
CA ARG A 11 29.94 4.47 8.16
C ARG A 11 28.76 4.02 9.00
N PHE A 12 28.66 4.50 10.24
CA PHE A 12 27.53 4.22 11.12
C PHE A 12 26.21 4.72 10.52
N LEU A 13 26.15 5.97 10.05
CA LEU A 13 24.97 6.50 9.36
C LEU A 13 24.66 5.72 8.08
N GLY A 14 25.68 5.26 7.36
CA GLY A 14 25.52 4.39 6.19
C GLY A 14 24.86 3.05 6.54
N LEU A 15 25.35 2.38 7.58
CA LEU A 15 24.79 1.12 8.10
C LEU A 15 23.36 1.30 8.62
N PHE A 16 23.13 2.36 9.39
CA PHE A 16 21.81 2.71 9.91
C PHE A 16 20.82 2.94 8.77
N ARG A 17 21.17 3.79 7.80
CA ARG A 17 20.32 4.07 6.65
C ARG A 17 20.03 2.82 5.82
N TRP A 18 21.04 1.96 5.63
CA TRP A 18 20.89 0.71 4.89
C TRP A 18 19.86 -0.25 5.50
N ALA A 19 19.77 -0.32 6.84
CA ALA A 19 18.77 -1.16 7.52
C ALA A 19 17.39 -0.47 7.60
N PHE A 20 17.37 0.82 7.97
CA PHE A 20 16.11 1.52 8.25
C PHE A 20 15.33 1.93 7.00
N MET A 21 16.00 2.20 5.88
CA MET A 21 15.32 2.55 4.64
C MET A 21 14.42 1.43 4.09
N PRO A 22 14.92 0.20 3.82
CA PRO A 22 14.06 -0.87 3.30
C PRO A 22 12.93 -1.22 4.28
N LEU A 23 13.20 -1.21 5.59
CA LEU A 23 12.18 -1.44 6.62
C LEU A 23 11.13 -0.33 6.64
N GLY A 24 11.54 0.94 6.54
CA GLY A 24 10.62 2.07 6.49
C GLY A 24 9.75 2.07 5.23
N LEU A 25 10.31 1.68 4.08
CA LEU A 25 9.55 1.52 2.84
C LEU A 25 8.56 0.37 2.94
N LEU A 26 8.99 -0.78 3.45
CA LEU A 26 8.14 -1.95 3.66
C LEU A 26 7.00 -1.62 4.63
N ALA A 27 7.31 -1.02 5.79
CA ALA A 27 6.32 -0.68 6.79
C ALA A 27 5.30 0.32 6.25
N LEU A 28 5.72 1.35 5.51
CA LEU A 28 4.80 2.33 4.94
C LEU A 28 3.87 1.70 3.89
N ILE A 29 4.38 0.78 3.07
CA ILE A 29 3.55 0.03 2.11
C ILE A 29 2.59 -0.87 2.89
N ALA A 30 3.08 -1.70 3.81
CA ALA A 30 2.27 -2.65 4.58
C ALA A 30 1.13 -1.96 5.35
N VAL A 31 1.43 -0.85 6.04
CA VAL A 31 0.39 -0.05 6.73
C VAL A 31 -0.66 0.47 5.75
N GLY A 32 -0.24 0.88 4.55
CA GLY A 32 -1.16 1.30 3.50
C GLY A 32 -1.98 0.15 2.93
N VAL A 33 -1.39 -1.04 2.76
CA VAL A 33 -2.06 -2.23 2.25
C VAL A 33 -3.11 -2.66 3.28
N HIS A 34 -2.73 -2.73 4.55
CA HIS A 34 -3.61 -3.03 5.67
C HIS A 34 -4.82 -2.07 5.69
N ALA A 35 -4.58 -0.77 5.67
CA ALA A 35 -5.65 0.22 5.68
C ALA A 35 -6.60 0.11 4.48
N ALA A 36 -6.09 -0.28 3.31
CA ALA A 36 -6.91 -0.53 2.13
C ALA A 36 -7.64 -1.88 2.19
N ALA A 37 -7.03 -2.90 2.80
CA ALA A 37 -7.63 -4.21 3.01
C ALA A 37 -8.79 -4.16 4.02
N ASP A 38 -8.68 -3.35 5.08
CA ASP A 38 -9.79 -3.10 6.01
C ASP A 38 -11.03 -2.58 5.27
N THR A 39 -10.85 -1.63 4.35
CA THR A 39 -11.97 -1.12 3.52
C THR A 39 -12.47 -2.12 2.47
N LEU A 40 -11.66 -3.14 2.16
CA LEU A 40 -12.02 -4.23 1.28
C LEU A 40 -12.81 -5.32 2.04
N ASP A 41 -12.53 -5.54 3.33
CA ASP A 41 -13.23 -6.52 4.18
C ASP A 41 -14.74 -6.27 4.19
N ASP A 42 -15.16 -5.01 4.39
CA ASP A 42 -16.58 -4.61 4.32
C ASP A 42 -17.21 -4.96 2.96
N ARG A 43 -16.48 -4.73 1.86
CA ARG A 43 -16.95 -5.06 0.51
C ARG A 43 -17.01 -6.58 0.28
N LEU A 44 -16.02 -7.32 0.77
CA LEU A 44 -15.99 -8.77 0.69
C LEU A 44 -17.14 -9.38 1.47
N LEU A 45 -17.49 -8.85 2.64
CA LEU A 45 -18.67 -9.27 3.39
C LEU A 45 -19.94 -9.09 2.56
N THR A 46 -20.14 -7.91 1.95
CA THR A 46 -21.32 -7.69 1.10
C THR A 46 -21.38 -8.63 -0.11
N LEU A 47 -20.24 -9.02 -0.67
CA LEU A 47 -20.17 -10.00 -1.76
C LEU A 47 -20.51 -11.40 -1.26
N VAL A 48 -19.95 -11.82 -0.13
CA VAL A 48 -20.25 -13.12 0.49
C VAL A 48 -21.74 -13.22 0.83
N ASP A 49 -22.32 -12.17 1.41
CA ASP A 49 -23.76 -12.10 1.68
C ASP A 49 -24.61 -12.15 0.42
N GLY A 50 -24.18 -11.46 -0.65
CA GLY A 50 -24.86 -11.51 -1.95
C GLY A 50 -24.82 -12.89 -2.60
N PHE A 51 -23.69 -13.59 -2.52
CA PHE A 51 -23.56 -14.96 -3.03
C PHE A 51 -24.41 -15.95 -2.24
N ASP A 52 -24.41 -15.83 -0.91
CA ASP A 52 -25.22 -16.63 -0.01
C ASP A 52 -26.72 -16.46 -0.31
N ALA A 53 -27.19 -15.20 -0.39
CA ALA A 53 -28.58 -14.91 -0.74
C ALA A 53 -28.98 -15.42 -2.14
N ALA A 54 -28.08 -15.33 -3.12
CA ALA A 54 -28.33 -15.86 -4.47
C ALA A 54 -28.40 -17.39 -4.48
N PHE A 55 -27.54 -18.05 -3.69
CA PHE A 55 -27.56 -19.50 -3.50
C PHE A 55 -28.87 -19.94 -2.83
N ASP A 56 -29.26 -19.30 -1.73
CA ASP A 56 -30.51 -19.56 -1.03
C ASP A 56 -31.72 -19.41 -1.97
N GLN A 57 -31.74 -18.36 -2.80
CA GLN A 57 -32.81 -18.14 -3.78
C GLN A 57 -32.85 -19.19 -4.89
N LEU A 58 -31.71 -19.77 -5.27
CA LEU A 58 -31.66 -20.83 -6.28
C LEU A 58 -32.18 -22.15 -5.69
N VAL A 59 -31.76 -22.44 -4.47
CA VAL A 59 -32.01 -23.67 -3.72
C VAL A 59 -33.44 -23.73 -3.19
N SER A 60 -34.02 -22.59 -2.80
CA SER A 60 -35.40 -22.50 -2.33
C SER A 60 -36.45 -22.80 -3.41
N ARG A 61 -36.05 -22.84 -4.70
CA ARG A 61 -36.94 -23.15 -5.82
C ARG A 61 -37.29 -24.63 -5.93
N HIS A 62 -36.54 -25.51 -5.25
CA HIS A 62 -36.77 -26.94 -5.29
C HIS A 62 -37.01 -27.50 -3.88
N PRO A 63 -38.13 -28.20 -3.63
CA PRO A 63 -38.45 -28.74 -2.30
C PRO A 63 -37.44 -29.81 -1.82
N LEU A 64 -36.69 -30.43 -2.73
CA LEU A 64 -35.63 -31.38 -2.38
C LEU A 64 -34.38 -30.71 -1.81
N THR A 65 -34.18 -29.42 -2.07
CA THR A 65 -32.99 -28.67 -1.66
C THR A 65 -33.28 -27.63 -0.59
N GLU A 66 -34.53 -27.50 -0.14
CA GLU A 66 -34.95 -26.68 1.01
C GLU A 66 -34.06 -26.81 2.27
N PRO A 67 -33.56 -27.99 2.69
CA PRO A 67 -32.66 -28.08 3.85
C PRO A 67 -31.25 -27.48 3.62
N LEU A 68 -30.92 -27.05 2.40
CA LEU A 68 -29.65 -26.39 2.07
C LEU A 68 -29.76 -24.86 2.11
N VAL A 69 -30.92 -24.30 2.46
CA VAL A 69 -31.09 -22.85 2.68
C VAL A 69 -30.49 -22.48 4.04
N ASP A 70 -29.79 -21.34 4.13
CA ASP A 70 -29.14 -20.84 5.35
C ASP A 70 -28.03 -21.78 5.89
N LEU A 71 -27.29 -22.43 4.99
CA LEU A 71 -26.13 -23.26 5.35
C LEU A 71 -24.99 -22.46 6.02
N LEU A 72 -24.87 -21.18 5.69
CA LEU A 72 -23.83 -20.30 6.17
C LEU A 72 -24.38 -19.29 7.18
N SER A 73 -24.19 -19.60 8.46
CA SER A 73 -24.43 -18.64 9.52
C SER A 73 -23.65 -17.33 9.30
N LEU A 74 -24.19 -16.22 9.81
CA LEU A 74 -23.55 -14.90 9.74
C LEU A 74 -22.09 -14.92 10.26
N GLU A 75 -21.83 -15.68 11.33
CA GLU A 75 -20.48 -15.87 11.88
C GLU A 75 -19.53 -16.48 10.85
N ARG A 76 -19.96 -17.51 10.12
CA ARG A 76 -19.14 -18.17 9.09
C ARG A 76 -18.89 -17.23 7.90
N ARG A 77 -19.89 -16.44 7.49
CA ARG A 77 -19.74 -15.45 6.41
C ARG A 77 -18.74 -14.36 6.78
N THR A 78 -18.82 -13.86 8.02
CA THR A 78 -17.88 -12.88 8.56
C THR A 78 -16.46 -13.45 8.63
N LEU A 79 -16.31 -14.68 9.13
CA LEU A 79 -15.01 -15.36 9.17
C LEU A 79 -14.43 -15.54 7.76
N LEU A 80 -15.25 -15.95 6.79
CA LEU A 80 -14.84 -16.13 5.40
C LEU A 80 -14.36 -14.79 4.79
N ALA A 81 -15.12 -13.70 4.97
CA ALA A 81 -14.74 -12.37 4.50
C ALA A 81 -13.38 -11.95 5.06
N ARG A 82 -13.17 -12.09 6.37
CA ARG A 82 -11.89 -11.77 7.04
C ARG A 82 -10.73 -12.60 6.54
N VAL A 83 -10.93 -13.91 6.34
CA VAL A 83 -9.87 -14.78 5.80
C VAL A 83 -9.54 -14.39 4.36
N LEU A 84 -10.54 -14.06 3.54
CA LEU A 84 -10.34 -13.56 2.18
C LEU A 84 -9.59 -12.23 2.19
N ALA A 85 -9.95 -11.29 3.08
CA ALA A 85 -9.27 -10.01 3.24
C ALA A 85 -7.80 -10.22 3.63
N LEU A 86 -7.51 -11.10 4.60
CA LEU A 86 -6.15 -11.43 5.02
C LEU A 86 -5.32 -12.05 3.89
N VAL A 87 -5.87 -13.01 3.16
CA VAL A 87 -5.19 -13.61 2.00
C VAL A 87 -4.90 -12.55 0.94
N TRP A 88 -5.83 -11.62 0.73
CA TRP A 88 -5.67 -10.52 -0.20
C TRP A 88 -4.57 -9.53 0.24
N GLU A 89 -4.57 -9.15 1.52
CA GLU A 89 -3.56 -8.31 2.17
C GLU A 89 -2.16 -8.90 1.99
N LEU A 90 -1.97 -10.17 2.39
CA LEU A 90 -0.69 -10.86 2.27
C LEU A 90 -0.22 -10.99 0.81
N SER A 91 -1.16 -11.23 -0.11
CA SER A 91 -0.86 -11.28 -1.54
C SER A 91 -0.39 -9.91 -2.06
N ALA A 92 -1.06 -8.83 -1.63
CA ALA A 92 -0.69 -7.47 -2.00
C ALA A 92 0.67 -7.05 -1.41
N ASP A 93 0.95 -7.39 -0.16
CA ASP A 93 2.27 -7.20 0.45
C ASP A 93 3.36 -7.95 -0.30
N GLY A 94 3.08 -9.18 -0.70
CA GLY A 94 3.95 -9.96 -1.59
C GLY A 94 4.28 -9.23 -2.89
N VAL A 95 3.28 -8.60 -3.51
CA VAL A 95 3.44 -7.93 -4.81
C VAL A 95 4.08 -6.54 -4.67
N LEU A 96 3.73 -5.76 -3.64
CA LEU A 96 4.07 -4.34 -3.50
C LEU A 96 5.21 -4.07 -2.51
N ALA A 97 5.26 -4.80 -1.40
CA ALA A 97 6.19 -4.54 -0.29
C ALA A 97 7.49 -5.34 -0.43
N LEU A 98 7.47 -6.60 -0.91
CA LEU A 98 8.69 -7.39 -1.11
C LEU A 98 9.74 -6.71 -2.01
N PRO A 99 9.38 -5.99 -3.10
CA PRO A 99 10.36 -5.25 -3.89
C PRO A 99 11.17 -4.22 -3.09
N ALA A 100 10.63 -3.72 -1.97
CA ALA A 100 11.30 -2.78 -1.07
C ALA A 100 12.43 -3.44 -0.26
N LEU A 101 12.35 -4.74 0.04
CA LEU A 101 13.44 -5.48 0.72
C LEU A 101 14.69 -5.58 -0.14
N GLY A 102 14.52 -5.60 -1.47
CA GLY A 102 15.65 -5.56 -2.41
C GLY A 102 16.30 -4.17 -2.56
N TYR A 103 15.86 -3.16 -1.80
CA TYR A 103 16.41 -1.81 -1.88
C TYR A 103 17.88 -1.80 -1.44
N ARG A 104 18.76 -1.28 -2.32
CA ARG A 104 20.19 -1.15 -2.05
C ARG A 104 20.61 0.30 -2.30
N GLU A 105 21.09 0.98 -1.27
CA GLU A 105 21.76 2.28 -1.39
C GLU A 105 23.27 2.07 -1.63
N GLY A 106 23.64 1.49 -2.77
CA GLY A 106 25.06 1.36 -3.15
C GLY A 106 25.54 2.55 -4.00
N PRO A 107 26.86 2.74 -4.17
CA PRO A 107 27.39 3.62 -5.22
C PRO A 107 26.89 3.18 -6.61
N SER A 108 26.57 1.90 -6.81
CA SER A 108 25.89 1.40 -8.02
C SER A 108 24.40 1.77 -8.14
N ALA A 109 23.79 2.42 -7.13
CA ALA A 109 22.54 3.18 -7.34
C ALA A 109 22.75 4.38 -8.29
N SER A 110 24.01 4.70 -8.61
CA SER A 110 24.44 5.54 -9.74
C SER A 110 24.39 4.83 -11.10
N THR A 111 23.74 3.67 -11.25
CA THR A 111 23.38 3.17 -12.58
C THR A 111 22.25 4.07 -13.12
N GLY A 112 22.62 5.29 -13.53
CA GLY A 112 22.06 6.23 -14.51
C GLY A 112 20.56 6.55 -14.58
N ASP A 113 19.69 5.74 -13.98
CA ASP A 113 18.27 5.72 -14.22
C ASP A 113 17.57 6.66 -13.26
N THR A 114 17.76 7.95 -13.58
CA THR A 114 16.94 9.03 -13.06
C THR A 114 15.46 8.66 -13.21
N TRP A 115 14.60 9.08 -12.27
CA TRP A 115 13.12 8.95 -12.35
C TRP A 115 12.56 9.14 -13.76
N ARG A 116 13.07 10.15 -14.48
CA ARG A 116 12.72 10.48 -15.87
C ARG A 116 13.08 9.38 -16.87
N GLY A 117 14.22 8.72 -16.71
CA GLY A 117 14.70 7.65 -17.58
C GLY A 117 13.81 6.41 -17.50
N VAL A 118 13.52 5.95 -16.28
CA VAL A 118 12.63 4.79 -16.06
C VAL A 118 11.22 5.11 -16.57
N LEU A 119 10.68 6.29 -16.20
CA LEU A 119 9.35 6.71 -16.66
C LEU A 119 9.26 6.76 -18.19
N ARG A 120 10.26 7.35 -18.87
CA ARG A 120 10.29 7.41 -20.33
C ARG A 120 10.29 6.01 -20.97
N ARG A 121 10.99 5.04 -20.38
CA ARG A 121 10.95 3.64 -20.88
C ARG A 121 9.59 3.00 -20.68
N CYS A 122 8.97 3.22 -19.53
CA CYS A 122 7.62 2.71 -19.25
C CYS A 122 6.57 3.31 -20.19
N LEU A 123 6.69 4.60 -20.52
CA LEU A 123 5.82 5.28 -21.49
C LEU A 123 6.02 4.74 -22.92
N ARG A 124 7.26 4.40 -23.30
CA ARG A 124 7.57 3.89 -24.66
C ARG A 124 7.15 2.45 -24.89
N ALA A 125 7.14 1.64 -23.85
CA ALA A 125 6.75 0.24 -23.92
C ALA A 125 5.80 -0.07 -22.75
N PRO A 126 4.52 0.33 -22.86
CA PRO A 126 3.57 0.12 -21.79
C PRO A 126 3.31 -1.38 -21.60
N THR A 127 3.38 -1.83 -20.35
CA THR A 127 2.92 -3.16 -19.92
C THR A 127 1.96 -2.97 -18.75
N THR A 128 1.07 -3.93 -18.52
CA THR A 128 0.16 -3.90 -17.35
C THR A 128 0.95 -3.72 -16.06
N LEU A 129 2.04 -4.46 -15.91
CA LEU A 129 2.93 -4.43 -14.75
C LEU A 129 3.61 -3.06 -14.53
N ARG A 130 4.02 -2.37 -15.60
CA ARG A 130 4.69 -1.05 -15.55
C ARG A 130 3.76 0.09 -15.13
N TRP A 131 2.45 -0.12 -15.17
CA TRP A 131 1.46 0.88 -14.77
C TRP A 131 0.75 0.51 -13.46
N SER A 132 0.24 -0.71 -13.35
CA SER A 132 -0.57 -1.11 -12.20
C SER A 132 0.22 -1.08 -10.90
N ARG A 133 1.45 -1.60 -10.90
CA ARG A 133 2.30 -1.65 -9.69
C ARG A 133 2.67 -0.27 -9.15
N PRO A 134 3.33 0.63 -9.91
CA PRO A 134 3.73 1.93 -9.36
C PRO A 134 2.52 2.79 -8.97
N LEU A 135 1.40 2.69 -9.70
CA LEU A 135 0.17 3.38 -9.34
C LEU A 135 -0.42 2.84 -8.04
N ALA A 136 -0.53 1.51 -7.91
CA ALA A 136 -1.00 0.88 -6.68
C ALA A 136 -0.08 1.22 -5.50
N THR A 137 1.25 1.16 -5.68
CA THR A 137 2.20 1.58 -4.65
C THR A 137 1.99 3.04 -4.26
N ALA A 138 1.77 3.95 -5.21
CA ALA A 138 1.56 5.36 -4.90
C ALA A 138 0.31 5.59 -4.05
N LEU A 139 -0.79 4.91 -4.38
CA LEU A 139 -2.07 5.01 -3.67
C LEU A 139 -1.98 4.37 -2.28
N VAL A 140 -1.41 3.17 -2.19
CA VAL A 140 -1.17 2.46 -0.92
C VAL A 140 -0.26 3.26 0.00
N VAL A 141 0.86 3.80 -0.51
CA VAL A 141 1.74 4.65 0.31
C VAL A 141 1.03 5.95 0.71
N GLY A 142 0.19 6.51 -0.15
CA GLY A 142 -0.70 7.63 0.19
C GLY A 142 -1.59 7.30 1.38
N ALA A 143 -2.28 6.17 1.34
CA ALA A 143 -3.12 5.67 2.42
C ALA A 143 -2.31 5.46 3.72
N GLY A 144 -1.18 4.76 3.63
CA GLY A 144 -0.31 4.51 4.79
C GLY A 144 0.22 5.80 5.42
N ALA A 145 0.62 6.78 4.60
CA ALA A 145 1.06 8.08 5.10
C ALA A 145 -0.09 8.87 5.76
N CYS A 146 -1.32 8.76 5.25
CA CYS A 146 -2.50 9.33 5.88
C CYS A 146 -2.79 8.70 7.24
N VAL A 147 -2.68 7.37 7.37
CA VAL A 147 -2.86 6.67 8.65
C VAL A 147 -1.85 7.17 9.67
N VAL A 148 -0.57 7.24 9.32
CA VAL A 148 0.48 7.75 10.23
C VAL A 148 0.22 9.22 10.58
N ALA A 149 -0.16 10.06 9.62
CA ALA A 149 -0.47 11.46 9.89
C ALA A 149 -1.66 11.63 10.84
N ARG A 150 -2.72 10.82 10.70
CA ARG A 150 -3.85 10.81 11.66
C ARG A 150 -3.42 10.38 13.05
N LEU A 151 -2.55 9.38 13.15
CA LEU A 151 -2.01 8.93 14.43
C LEU A 151 -1.21 10.06 15.10
N VAL A 152 -0.36 10.76 14.35
CA VAL A 152 0.38 11.93 14.85
C VAL A 152 -0.57 13.03 15.31
N GLN A 153 -1.60 13.36 14.51
CA GLN A 153 -2.59 14.35 14.89
C GLN A 153 -3.30 14.00 16.21
N GLY A 154 -3.84 12.78 16.30
CA GLY A 154 -4.60 12.33 17.46
C GLY A 154 -3.74 12.27 18.73
N THR A 155 -2.51 11.76 18.62
CA THR A 155 -1.60 11.66 19.77
C THR A 155 -1.15 13.03 20.28
N VAL A 156 -0.79 13.96 19.39
CA VAL A 156 -0.40 15.33 19.78
C VAL A 156 -1.58 16.08 20.38
N TYR A 157 -2.75 16.03 19.72
CA TYR A 157 -3.94 16.74 20.19
C TYR A 157 -4.34 16.28 21.61
N LEU A 158 -4.46 14.97 21.83
CA LEU A 158 -4.85 14.42 23.13
C LEU A 158 -3.82 14.75 24.22
N SER A 159 -2.53 14.76 23.88
CA SER A 159 -1.46 15.03 24.85
C SER A 159 -1.40 16.50 25.25
N TRP A 160 -1.69 17.42 24.32
CA TRP A 160 -1.45 18.86 24.54
C TRP A 160 -2.71 19.69 24.75
N ARG A 161 -3.91 19.13 24.53
CA ARG A 161 -5.18 19.87 24.74
C ARG A 161 -5.33 20.41 26.16
N GLU A 162 -4.92 19.64 27.17
CA GLU A 162 -5.02 20.03 28.58
C GLU A 162 -3.99 21.11 28.96
N LEU A 163 -2.88 21.19 28.21
CA LEU A 163 -1.75 22.08 28.51
C LEU A 163 -1.84 23.43 27.76
N LEU A 164 -2.26 23.39 26.49
CA LEU A 164 -2.24 24.55 25.58
C LEU A 164 -3.64 25.10 25.27
N GLY A 165 -4.70 24.41 25.70
CA GLY A 165 -6.07 24.67 25.30
C GLY A 165 -6.41 24.09 23.93
N GLU A 166 -7.70 23.85 23.69
CA GLU A 166 -8.22 23.19 22.48
C GLU A 166 -7.76 23.81 21.15
N PRO A 167 -7.87 25.13 20.90
CA PRO A 167 -7.58 25.68 19.58
C PRO A 167 -6.09 25.63 19.22
N VAL A 168 -5.21 25.81 20.22
CA VAL A 168 -3.76 25.76 20.01
C VAL A 168 -3.31 24.32 19.80
N ALA A 169 -3.81 23.39 20.62
CA ALA A 169 -3.49 21.98 20.49
C ALA A 169 -3.94 21.42 19.13
N ASP A 170 -5.14 21.78 18.66
CA ASP A 170 -5.64 21.36 17.34
C ASP A 170 -4.78 21.92 16.19
N GLY A 171 -4.47 23.22 16.22
CA GLY A 171 -3.63 23.85 15.19
C GLY A 171 -2.25 23.21 15.09
N VAL A 172 -1.60 22.94 16.23
CA VAL A 172 -0.27 22.31 16.24
C VAL A 172 -0.33 20.85 15.82
N ALA A 173 -1.35 20.10 16.27
CA ALA A 173 -1.55 18.71 15.86
C ALA A 173 -1.72 18.57 14.34
N ARG A 174 -2.54 19.43 13.72
CA ARG A 174 -2.73 19.46 12.27
C ARG A 174 -1.46 19.81 11.51
N LEU A 175 -0.70 20.80 11.97
CA LEU A 175 0.55 21.19 11.34
C LEU A 175 1.57 20.03 11.36
N LEU A 176 1.71 19.35 12.50
CA LEU A 176 2.59 18.19 12.63
C LEU A 176 2.12 17.01 11.80
N ALA A 177 0.81 16.78 11.68
CA ALA A 177 0.24 15.76 10.82
C ALA A 177 0.56 16.01 9.34
N LEU A 178 0.39 17.24 8.87
CA LEU A 178 0.74 17.64 7.50
C LEU A 178 2.25 17.53 7.23
N ALA A 179 3.08 17.90 8.21
CA ALA A 179 4.52 17.74 8.13
C ALA A 179 4.93 16.26 8.05
N ALA A 180 4.29 15.38 8.85
CA ALA A 180 4.51 13.94 8.81
C ALA A 180 4.09 13.34 7.46
N LEU A 181 2.90 13.69 6.97
CA LEU A 181 2.39 13.27 5.67
C LEU A 181 3.36 13.66 4.54
N GLY A 182 3.69 14.94 4.44
CA GLY A 182 4.61 15.45 3.41
C GLY A 182 6.00 14.83 3.53
N GLY A 183 6.51 14.68 4.75
CA GLY A 183 7.80 14.07 5.03
C GLY A 183 7.87 12.60 4.60
N LEU A 184 6.85 11.80 4.92
CA LEU A 184 6.75 10.40 4.53
C LEU A 184 6.64 10.23 3.01
N LEU A 185 5.77 11.01 2.36
CA LEU A 185 5.62 10.95 0.90
C LEU A 185 6.91 11.35 0.18
N TRP A 186 7.58 12.39 0.63
CA TRP A 186 8.83 12.87 0.05
C TRP A 186 10.00 11.89 0.26
N ARG A 187 10.19 11.41 1.51
CA ARG A 187 11.36 10.59 1.87
C ARG A 187 11.20 9.13 1.51
N LEU A 188 10.01 8.56 1.74
CA LEU A 188 9.73 7.14 1.59
C LEU A 188 8.85 6.87 0.38
N GLY A 189 7.74 7.59 0.22
CA GLY A 189 6.77 7.31 -0.85
C GLY A 189 7.36 7.43 -2.26
N ALA A 190 8.06 8.52 -2.56
CA ALA A 190 8.74 8.66 -3.85
C ALA A 190 9.76 7.52 -4.11
N ARG A 191 10.43 7.02 -3.07
CA ARG A 191 11.40 5.91 -3.22
C ARG A 191 10.69 4.57 -3.39
N ALA A 192 9.59 4.34 -2.68
CA ALA A 192 8.76 3.14 -2.81
C ALA A 192 8.20 3.01 -4.23
N VAL A 193 7.64 4.09 -4.77
CA VAL A 193 7.10 4.12 -6.14
C VAL A 193 8.20 3.91 -7.17
N LEU A 194 9.34 4.62 -7.05
CA LEU A 194 10.46 4.42 -7.95
C LEU A 194 10.97 2.98 -7.92
N ARG A 195 11.07 2.39 -6.73
CA ARG A 195 11.55 1.02 -6.56
C ARG A 195 10.61 0.02 -7.21
N ASN A 196 9.30 0.18 -7.03
CA ASN A 196 8.29 -0.66 -7.69
C ASN A 196 8.31 -0.46 -9.21
N LEU A 197 8.53 0.77 -9.68
CA LEU A 197 8.69 1.05 -11.11
C LEU A 197 9.94 0.36 -11.69
N GLN A 198 11.09 0.44 -11.03
CA GLN A 198 12.32 -0.23 -11.44
C GLN A 198 12.17 -1.75 -11.45
N HIS A 199 11.55 -2.31 -10.41
CA HIS A 199 11.28 -3.75 -10.34
C HIS A 199 10.32 -4.20 -11.44
N ALA A 200 9.28 -3.41 -11.72
CA ALA A 200 8.35 -3.68 -12.81
C ALA A 200 9.00 -3.55 -14.19
N ASP A 201 9.89 -2.59 -14.38
CA ASP A 201 10.67 -2.41 -15.61
C ASP A 201 11.56 -3.63 -15.89
N ALA A 202 12.31 -4.09 -14.87
CA ALA A 202 13.18 -5.25 -14.95
C ALA A 202 12.39 -6.55 -15.22
N ALA A 203 11.32 -6.81 -14.47
CA ALA A 203 10.48 -8.00 -14.67
C ALA A 203 9.83 -8.02 -16.07
N SER A 204 9.38 -6.86 -16.56
CA SER A 204 8.82 -6.74 -17.90
C SER A 204 9.88 -6.98 -18.98
N ALA A 205 11.11 -6.48 -18.81
CA ALA A 205 12.19 -6.68 -19.77
C ALA A 205 12.60 -8.15 -19.91
N GLU A 206 12.54 -8.93 -18.82
CA GLU A 206 12.90 -10.34 -18.80
C GLU A 206 11.82 -11.24 -19.42
N HIS A 207 10.54 -10.98 -19.12
CA HIS A 207 9.44 -11.90 -19.42
C HIS A 207 8.55 -11.49 -20.60
N ALA A 208 8.52 -10.21 -20.97
CA ALA A 208 7.60 -9.69 -21.99
C ALA A 208 8.19 -9.77 -23.41
N ARG A 209 8.37 -10.98 -23.94
CA ARG A 209 8.63 -11.17 -25.38
C ARG A 209 7.29 -11.14 -26.15
N GLY A 210 6.91 -9.95 -26.62
CA GLY A 210 5.70 -9.70 -27.42
C GLY A 210 4.55 -9.02 -26.65
N PHE A 211 3.73 -8.24 -27.37
CA PHE A 211 2.70 -7.35 -26.78
C PHE A 211 1.65 -8.10 -25.96
N LEU A 212 1.09 -9.21 -26.48
CA LEU A 212 0.06 -9.98 -25.77
C LEU A 212 0.60 -10.62 -24.48
N ARG A 213 1.82 -11.16 -24.50
CA ARG A 213 2.45 -11.71 -23.29
C ARG A 213 2.78 -10.61 -22.28
N ALA A 214 3.17 -9.43 -22.76
CA ALA A 214 3.42 -8.27 -21.91
C ALA A 214 2.16 -7.80 -21.14
N LEU A 215 1.00 -7.90 -21.78
CA LEU A 215 -0.28 -7.60 -21.14
C LEU A 215 -0.69 -8.70 -20.16
N CYS A 216 -0.62 -9.97 -20.56
CA CYS A 216 -1.08 -11.09 -19.74
C CYS A 216 -0.21 -11.38 -18.52
N HIS A 217 1.12 -11.20 -18.63
CA HIS A 217 2.06 -11.54 -17.55
C HIS A 217 1.83 -10.69 -16.28
N GLY A 218 1.39 -9.44 -16.44
CA GLY A 218 1.06 -8.57 -15.32
C GLY A 218 -0.36 -8.73 -14.77
N LEU A 219 -1.23 -9.53 -15.39
CA LEU A 219 -2.65 -9.63 -14.99
C LEU A 219 -2.84 -10.20 -13.58
N PRO A 220 -2.19 -11.31 -13.16
CA PRO A 220 -2.42 -11.85 -11.82
C PRO A 220 -2.04 -10.86 -10.72
N GLY A 221 -0.88 -10.21 -10.85
CA GLY A 221 -0.46 -9.16 -9.92
C GLY A 221 -1.41 -7.97 -9.94
N SER A 222 -1.85 -7.54 -11.14
CA SER A 222 -2.79 -6.42 -11.27
C SER A 222 -4.16 -6.73 -10.68
N ALA A 223 -4.65 -7.96 -10.80
CA ALA A 223 -5.92 -8.39 -10.22
C ALA A 223 -5.91 -8.27 -8.69
N VAL A 224 -4.75 -8.51 -8.05
CA VAL A 224 -4.57 -8.31 -6.60
C VAL A 224 -4.48 -6.83 -6.24
N VAL A 225 -3.64 -6.07 -6.95
CA VAL A 225 -3.32 -4.69 -6.51
C VAL A 225 -4.31 -3.62 -6.97
N VAL A 226 -5.07 -3.84 -8.05
CA VAL A 226 -6.01 -2.82 -8.56
C VAL A 226 -7.20 -2.60 -7.62
N PRO A 227 -7.90 -3.64 -7.11
CA PRO A 227 -8.99 -3.44 -6.15
C PRO A 227 -8.52 -2.73 -4.89
N LEU A 228 -7.34 -3.11 -4.40
CA LEU A 228 -6.71 -2.48 -3.25
C LEU A 228 -6.36 -1.01 -3.53
N ALA A 229 -5.82 -0.70 -4.70
CA ALA A 229 -5.50 0.67 -5.10
C ALA A 229 -6.75 1.55 -5.19
N ILE A 230 -7.86 1.00 -5.71
CA ILE A 230 -9.16 1.67 -5.74
C ILE A 230 -9.65 1.93 -4.31
N ALA A 231 -9.61 0.92 -3.45
CA ALA A 231 -10.00 1.03 -2.05
C ALA A 231 -9.15 2.07 -1.29
N ALA A 232 -7.84 2.07 -1.53
CA ALA A 232 -6.93 3.07 -0.99
C ALA A 232 -7.31 4.48 -1.44
N ALA A 233 -7.58 4.68 -2.73
CA ALA A 233 -7.92 5.98 -3.30
C ALA A 233 -9.25 6.53 -2.79
N LEU A 234 -10.27 5.67 -2.67
CA LEU A 234 -11.62 6.08 -2.30
C LEU A 234 -11.77 6.34 -0.81
N ASP A 235 -11.21 5.46 0.02
CA ASP A 235 -11.60 5.37 1.43
C ASP A 235 -10.42 5.59 2.38
N ALA A 236 -9.22 5.10 2.04
CA ALA A 236 -8.06 5.16 2.93
C ALA A 236 -7.21 6.44 2.79
N THR A 237 -7.45 7.26 1.76
CA THR A 237 -6.72 8.52 1.53
C THR A 237 -7.57 9.80 1.70
N PRO A 238 -8.25 10.07 2.83
CA PRO A 238 -9.08 11.27 2.97
C PRO A 238 -8.21 12.50 3.26
N LEU A 239 -7.42 12.96 2.28
CA LEU A 239 -6.56 14.14 2.38
C LEU A 239 -7.35 15.38 2.83
N HIS A 240 -8.62 15.46 2.43
CA HIS A 240 -9.52 16.55 2.80
C HIS A 240 -9.75 16.62 4.32
N SER A 241 -9.63 15.52 5.07
CA SER A 241 -9.90 15.58 6.52
C SER A 241 -8.87 16.37 7.30
N PHE A 242 -7.67 16.61 6.75
CA PHE A 242 -6.66 17.44 7.41
C PHE A 242 -6.95 18.95 7.24
N LEU A 243 -7.81 19.29 6.27
CA LEU A 243 -8.16 20.67 5.91
C LEU A 243 -9.50 21.15 6.52
N ARG A 244 -10.28 20.24 7.11
CA ARG A 244 -11.51 20.54 7.87
C ARG A 244 -11.18 20.43 9.35
#